data_AF-A0A822ZF31-F1
#
_entry.id   AF-A0A822ZF31-F1
#
_cell.length_a   1.000
_cell.length_b   1.000
_cell.length_c   1.000
_cell.angle_alpha   90.00
_cell.angle_beta   90.00
_cell.angle_gamma   90.00
#
_symmetry.space_group_name_H-M   'P 1'
#
loop_
_entity.id
_entity.type
_entity.pdbx_description
1 polymer ?
#
loop_
_entity_poly.entity_id
_entity_poly.type
_entity_poly.pdbx_seq_one_letter_code
_entity_poly.pdbx_strand_id
1 'polypeptide(L)' 'MQQQPNDAPFTSGPPSCGKTSLLFQFAFNSAYTSSAHRHVVFICNRRKLESKPPYLTQGIDASSDVFN' A
#
# COMPACT_ATOMS: atom_id res chain seq x y z
N MET A 1 -12.66 -13.26 -20.32
CA MET A 1 -11.64 -12.19 -20.39
C MET A 1 -10.56 -12.52 -19.37
N GLN A 2 -9.31 -12.50 -19.79
CA GLN A 2 -8.19 -13.14 -19.10
C GLN A 2 -7.89 -12.49 -17.74
N GLN A 3 -7.77 -13.30 -16.69
CA GLN A 3 -7.15 -12.86 -15.43
C GLN A 3 -5.68 -12.54 -15.76
N GLN A 4 -5.26 -11.29 -15.54
CA GLN A 4 -3.85 -10.92 -15.65
C GLN A 4 -3.03 -11.74 -14.65
N PRO A 5 -1.76 -12.08 -14.96
CA PRO A 5 -0.92 -12.82 -14.05
C PRO A 5 -0.82 -12.06 -12.72
N ASN A 6 -1.07 -12.77 -11.62
CA ASN A 6 -0.94 -12.27 -10.24
C ASN A 6 0.55 -12.15 -9.86
N ASP A 7 1.33 -11.41 -10.64
CA ASP A 7 2.73 -11.12 -10.32
C ASP A 7 2.76 -10.06 -9.22
N ALA A 8 2.64 -10.52 -7.97
CA ALA A 8 2.80 -9.65 -6.81
C ALA A 8 4.23 -9.08 -6.82
N PRO A 9 4.40 -7.75 -6.89
CA PRO A 9 5.72 -7.14 -6.97
C PRO A 9 6.54 -7.46 -5.71
N PHE A 10 7.64 -8.21 -5.88
CA PHE A 10 8.59 -8.48 -4.81
C PHE A 10 9.65 -7.38 -4.77
N THR A 11 9.70 -6.61 -3.67
CA THR A 11 10.70 -5.55 -3.48
C THR A 11 11.72 -5.95 -2.41
N SER A 12 13.00 -6.01 -2.76
CA SER A 12 14.12 -6.18 -1.82
C SER A 12 15.05 -4.96 -1.88
N GLY A 13 15.81 -4.72 -0.82
CA GLY A 13 16.77 -3.61 -0.76
C GLY A 13 17.09 -3.11 0.65
N PRO A 14 18.02 -2.16 0.81
CA PRO A 14 18.49 -1.66 2.10
C PRO A 14 17.38 -1.13 3.02
N PRO A 15 17.57 -1.10 4.35
CA PRO A 15 16.63 -0.42 5.23
C PRO A 15 16.48 1.06 4.81
N SER A 16 15.27 1.62 4.98
CA SER A 16 14.95 3.02 4.68
C SER A 16 15.00 3.46 3.20
N CYS A 17 15.07 2.55 2.22
CA CYS A 17 15.03 2.91 0.79
C CYS A 17 13.61 3.06 0.19
N GLY A 18 12.58 3.26 1.01
CA GLY A 18 11.21 3.57 0.53
C GLY A 18 10.32 2.39 0.10
N LYS A 19 10.76 1.14 0.22
CA LYS A 19 9.95 -0.05 -0.19
C LYS A 19 8.57 -0.10 0.45
N THR A 20 8.50 0.12 1.76
CA THR A 20 7.23 0.13 2.49
C THR A 20 6.32 1.24 1.97
N SER A 21 6.84 2.45 1.79
CA SER A 21 6.11 3.56 1.19
C SER A 21 5.56 3.23 -0.19
N LEU A 22 6.37 2.58 -1.04
CA LEU A 22 5.96 2.19 -2.39
C LEU A 22 4.83 1.14 -2.37
N LEU A 23 4.92 0.12 -1.51
CA LEU A 23 3.86 -0.90 -1.37
C LEU A 23 2.55 -0.28 -0.87
N PHE A 24 2.63 0.63 0.10
CA PHE A 24 1.44 1.33 0.61
C PHE A 24 0.80 2.21 -0.46
N GLN A 25 1.60 2.97 -1.23
CA GLN A 25 1.10 3.79 -2.32
C GLN A 25 0.51 2.96 -3.46
N PHE A 26 1.14 1.84 -3.81
CA PHE A 26 0.60 0.91 -4.81
C PHE A 26 -0.75 0.34 -4.40
N ALA A 27 -0.86 -0.11 -3.15
CA ALA A 27 -2.10 -0.66 -2.63
C ALA A 27 -3.22 0.40 -2.57
N PHE A 28 -2.89 1.62 -2.15
CA PHE A 28 -3.81 2.76 -2.20
C PHE A 28 -4.30 3.04 -3.62
N ASN A 29 -3.38 3.18 -4.59
CA ASN A 29 -3.73 3.47 -5.98
C ASN A 29 -4.60 2.36 -6.59
N SER A 30 -4.35 1.11 -6.21
CA SER A 30 -5.13 -0.05 -6.65
C SER A 30 -6.57 0.00 -6.12
N ALA A 31 -6.74 0.31 -4.83
CA ALA A 31 -8.05 0.43 -4.21
C ALA A 31 -8.83 1.66 -4.68
N TYR A 32 -8.12 2.78 -4.91
CA TYR A 32 -8.73 4.02 -5.40
C TYR A 32 -9.25 3.88 -6.84
N THR A 33 -8.50 3.18 -7.70
CA THR A 33 -8.84 3.04 -9.13
C THR A 33 -9.88 1.93 -9.36
N SER A 34 -9.96 0.93 -8.49
CA SER A 34 -10.87 -0.20 -8.66
C SER A 34 -12.23 0.05 -7.99
N SER A 35 -13.29 0.11 -8.80
CA SER A 35 -14.67 0.17 -8.30
C SER A 35 -15.15 -1.13 -7.66
N ALA A 36 -14.50 -2.26 -7.94
CA ALA A 36 -14.87 -3.59 -7.42
C ALA A 36 -14.05 -4.03 -6.19
N HIS A 37 -12.86 -3.47 -5.98
CA HIS A 37 -11.90 -3.92 -4.97
C HIS A 37 -11.29 -2.76 -4.19
N ARG A 38 -12.08 -2.16 -3.31
CA ARG A 38 -11.66 -1.05 -2.44
C ARG A 38 -10.95 -1.49 -1.16
N HIS A 39 -10.85 -2.79 -0.91
CA HIS A 39 -10.37 -3.31 0.37
C HIS A 39 -8.92 -3.81 0.25
N VAL A 40 -8.03 -3.24 1.06
CA VAL A 40 -6.61 -3.58 1.12
C VAL A 40 -6.29 -4.15 2.50
N VAL A 41 -5.54 -5.23 2.57
CA VAL A 41 -5.06 -5.80 3.84
C VAL A 41 -3.55 -5.70 3.90
N PHE A 42 -3.03 -5.02 4.92
CA PHE A 42 -1.59 -4.94 5.19
C PHE A 42 -1.18 -5.96 6.24
N ILE A 43 -0.36 -6.94 5.84
CA ILE A 43 0.26 -7.88 6.77
C ILE A 43 1.63 -7.33 7.16
N CYS A 44 1.72 -6.69 8.32
CA CYS A 44 2.98 -6.13 8.82
C CYS A 44 3.03 -6.09 10.36
N ASN A 45 4.21 -5.81 10.92
CA ASN A 45 4.34 -5.60 12.36
C ASN A 45 3.75 -4.22 12.72
N ARG A 46 2.56 -4.23 13.33
CA ARG A 46 1.80 -3.02 13.70
C ARG A 46 2.62 -2.01 14.50
N ARG A 47 3.42 -2.47 15.49
CA ARG A 47 4.26 -1.57 16.31
C ARG A 47 5.29 -0.82 15.46
N LYS A 48 5.89 -1.48 14.46
CA LYS A 48 6.83 -0.84 13.54
C LYS A 48 6.14 0.19 12.66
N LEU A 49 4.94 -0.13 12.17
CA LEU A 49 4.14 0.77 11.34
C LEU A 49 3.75 2.05 12.11
N GLU A 50 3.28 1.91 13.34
CA GLU A 50 2.88 3.04 14.19
C GLU A 50 4.09 3.90 14.60
N SER A 51 5.23 3.29 14.91
CA SER A 51 6.45 4.03 15.29
C SER A 51 7.15 4.76 14.14
N LYS A 52 6.98 4.28 12.91
CA LYS A 52 7.61 4.83 11.70
C LYS A 52 6.67 4.62 10.51
N PRO A 53 5.65 5.49 10.35
CA PRO A 53 4.67 5.32 9.29
C PRO A 53 5.32 5.46 7.91
N PRO A 54 4.78 4.79 6.88
CA PRO A 54 5.24 4.94 5.51
C PRO A 54 4.97 6.37 5.04
N TYR A 55 5.95 6.96 4.38
CA TYR A 55 5.76 8.21 3.66
C TYR A 55 4.80 7.96 2.49
N LEU A 56 3.60 8.50 2.59
CA LEU A 56 2.61 8.55 1.52
C LEU A 56 2.69 9.93 0.84
N THR A 57 2.33 9.99 -0.44
CA THR A 57 2.40 11.26 -1.20
C THR A 57 1.48 12.30 -0.55
N GLN A 58 1.94 13.55 -0.42
CA GLN A 58 1.14 14.65 0.14
C GLN A 58 -0.17 14.80 -0.65
N GLY A 59 -1.32 14.61 0.01
CA GLY A 59 -2.65 14.68 -0.62
C GLY A 59 -3.50 13.42 -0.45
N ILE A 60 -2.96 12.34 0.12
CA ILE A 60 -3.79 11.25 0.64
C ILE A 60 -4.42 11.73 1.95
N ASP A 61 -5.72 12.02 1.90
CA ASP A 61 -6.48 12.33 3.10
C ASP A 61 -6.49 11.12 4.03
N ALA A 62 -6.04 11.31 5.28
CA ALA A 62 -6.08 10.29 6.31
C ALA A 62 -7.53 9.88 6.66
N SER A 63 -8.53 10.69 6.26
CA SER A 63 -9.95 10.35 6.34
C SER A 63 -10.44 9.47 5.19
N SER A 64 -9.61 9.12 4.20
CA SER A 64 -10.03 8.22 3.14
C SER A 64 -10.27 6.80 3.70
N ASP A 65 -11.45 6.25 3.44
CA ASP A 65 -11.87 4.90 3.88
C ASP A 65 -11.00 3.76 3.28
N VAL A 66 -9.93 4.08 2.56
CA VAL A 66 -9.00 3.13 1.96
C VAL A 66 -8.10 2.47 3.01
N PHE A 67 -7.86 3.15 4.14
CA PHE A 67 -6.99 2.67 5.21
C PHE A 67 -7.71 2.40 6.54
N ASN A 68 -9.03 2.58 6.61
CA ASN A 68 -9.85 2.36 7.82
C ASN A 68 -10.42 0.94 7.87
#